data_AF-A0A804JIF9-F1
#
_entry.id   AF-A0A804JIF9-F1
#
_cell.length_a   1.000
_cell.length_b   1.000
_cell.length_c   1.000
_cell.angle_alpha   90.00
_cell.angle_beta   90.00
_cell.angle_gamma   90.00
#
_symmetry.space_group_name_H-M   'P 1'
#
loop_
_entity.id
_entity.type
_entity.pdbx_description
1 polymer ?
#
loop_
_entity_poly.entity_id
_entity_poly.type
_entity_poly.pdbx_seq_one_letter_code
_entity_poly.pdbx_strand_id
1 'polypeptide(L)'
;MESLRITRTFCFAFSNVGEEYCVKKKDLVEVLTMHSFNFFPYFFCIYYFIISCLKDLESVKWSATMISLFVGFTAASLLSFSIIPFVLKLSGATLFNLSLLTSDIWAVVIRIFFYRQQVDRLSYLAFGLVDIGLIIYTVK
;
A
#
# COMPACT_ATOMS: atom_id res chain seq x y z
N MET A 1 20.24 4.79 4.26
CA MET A 1 18.84 4.99 3.82
C MET A 1 18.41 3.88 2.86
N GLU A 2 19.29 3.44 1.95
CA GLU A 2 19.07 2.28 1.06
C GLU A 2 18.66 0.97 1.77
N SER A 3 19.39 0.57 2.81
CA SER A 3 19.11 -0.68 3.55
C SER A 3 17.69 -0.71 4.12
N LEU A 4 17.22 0.41 4.67
CA LEU A 4 15.88 0.55 5.20
C LEU A 4 14.79 0.41 4.13
N ARG A 5 15.04 0.89 2.91
CA ARG A 5 14.08 0.76 1.79
C ARG A 5 13.94 -0.70 1.38
N ILE A 6 15.07 -1.40 1.25
CA ILE A 6 15.11 -2.82 0.87
C ILE A 6 14.43 -3.68 1.94
N THR A 7 14.73 -3.45 3.22
CA THR A 7 14.09 -4.18 4.33
C THR A 7 12.58 -3.99 4.33
N ARG A 8 12.07 -2.78 4.09
CA ARG A 8 10.62 -2.55 3.99
C ARG A 8 9.98 -3.35 2.86
N THR A 9 10.55 -3.30 1.66
CA THR A 9 10.01 -4.03 0.50
C THR A 9 10.04 -5.54 0.74
N PHE A 10 11.11 -6.05 1.36
CA PHE A 10 11.22 -7.46 1.72
C PHE A 10 10.15 -7.89 2.74
N CYS A 11 10.00 -7.15 3.84
CA CYS A 11 8.97 -7.43 4.85
C CYS A 11 7.56 -7.33 4.26
N PHE A 12 7.32 -6.37 3.37
CA PHE A 12 6.04 -6.21 2.67
C PHE A 12 5.73 -7.41 1.77
N ALA A 13 6.69 -7.84 0.94
CA ALA A 13 6.53 -9.02 0.10
C ALA A 13 6.28 -10.29 0.93
N PHE A 14 7.01 -10.47 2.02
CA PHE A 14 6.82 -11.60 2.94
C PHE A 14 5.41 -11.59 3.59
N SER A 15 4.94 -10.41 4.01
CA SER A 15 3.59 -10.24 4.55
C SER A 15 2.51 -10.66 3.55
N ASN A 16 2.64 -10.24 2.28
CA ASN A 16 1.67 -10.57 1.24
C ASN A 16 1.61 -12.08 0.96
N VAL A 17 2.75 -12.77 0.98
CA VAL A 17 2.80 -14.24 0.82
C VAL A 17 2.16 -14.94 2.03
N GLY A 18 2.43 -14.45 3.24
CA GLY A 18 1.79 -14.96 4.46
C GLY A 18 0.26 -14.76 4.44
N GLU A 19 -0.20 -13.59 4.00
CA GLU A 19 -1.63 -13.29 3.88
C GLU A 19 -2.30 -14.13 2.79
N GLU A 20 -1.66 -14.31 1.63
CA GLU A 20 -2.13 -15.23 0.59
C GLU A 20 -2.31 -16.65 1.14
N TYR A 21 -1.32 -17.15 1.89
CA TYR A 21 -1.40 -18.48 2.50
C TYR A 21 -2.60 -18.60 3.44
N CYS A 22 -2.82 -17.60 4.30
CA CYS A 22 -3.96 -17.56 5.22
C CYS A 22 -5.30 -17.52 4.47
N VAL A 23 -5.43 -16.64 3.46
CA VAL A 23 -6.68 -16.45 2.70
C VAL A 23 -7.03 -17.65 1.82
N LYS A 24 -6.04 -18.42 1.35
CA LYS A 24 -6.28 -19.64 0.57
C LYS A 24 -6.58 -20.86 1.45
N LYS A 25 -6.17 -20.87 2.73
CA LYS A 25 -6.40 -21.98 3.67
C LYS A 25 -7.66 -21.83 4.53
N LYS A 26 -8.08 -20.60 4.82
CA LYS A 26 -9.22 -20.29 5.71
C LYS A 26 -10.32 -19.51 4.99
N ASP A 27 -11.46 -19.38 5.65
CA ASP A 27 -12.54 -18.51 5.16
C ASP A 27 -12.11 -17.04 5.15
N LEU A 28 -12.50 -16.33 4.08
CA LEU A 28 -12.09 -14.94 3.86
C LEU A 28 -12.60 -14.02 4.99
N VAL A 29 -13.77 -14.35 5.56
CA VAL A 29 -14.34 -13.66 6.73
C VAL A 29 -13.47 -13.88 7.97
N GLU A 30 -12.91 -15.07 8.17
CA GLU A 30 -12.02 -15.36 9.31
C GLU A 30 -10.68 -14.61 9.18
N VAL A 31 -10.15 -14.48 7.97
CA VAL A 31 -8.93 -13.70 7.76
C VAL A 31 -9.18 -12.19 7.92
N LEU A 32 -10.31 -11.69 7.40
CA LEU A 32 -10.69 -10.30 7.59
C LEU A 32 -10.94 -9.97 9.06
N THR A 33 -11.58 -10.86 9.82
CA THR A 33 -11.74 -10.70 11.26
C THR A 33 -10.40 -10.82 12.00
N MET A 34 -9.48 -11.70 11.60
CA MET A 34 -8.12 -11.72 12.19
C MET A 34 -7.32 -10.44 11.90
N HIS A 35 -7.51 -9.81 10.74
CA HIS A 35 -6.85 -8.55 10.39
C HIS A 35 -7.46 -7.38 11.17
N SER A 36 -8.79 -7.28 11.26
CA SER A 36 -9.51 -6.22 11.98
C SER A 36 -9.49 -6.39 13.51
N PHE A 37 -9.41 -7.62 14.01
CA PHE A 37 -9.40 -7.95 15.45
C PHE A 37 -7.98 -8.06 16.03
N ASN A 38 -6.95 -7.80 15.21
CA ASN A 38 -5.58 -7.62 15.70
C ASN A 38 -5.49 -6.28 16.47
N PHE A 39 -6.07 -6.26 17.67
CA PHE A 39 -6.02 -5.13 18.58
C PHE A 39 -4.58 -4.80 19.00
N PHE A 40 -3.72 -5.82 19.11
CA PHE A 40 -2.38 -5.67 19.68
C PHE A 40 -1.42 -4.80 18.83
N PRO A 41 -1.29 -5.00 17.50
CA PRO A 41 -0.47 -4.12 16.65
C PRO A 41 -1.06 -2.71 16.53
N TYR A 42 -2.38 -2.58 16.50
CA TYR A 42 -3.06 -1.29 16.35
C TYR A 42 -2.81 -0.36 17.55
N PHE A 43 -2.89 -0.90 18.78
CA PHE A 43 -2.54 -0.13 19.99
C PHE A 43 -1.08 0.30 20.00
N PHE A 44 -0.16 -0.59 19.59
CA PHE A 44 1.26 -0.27 19.55
C PHE A 44 1.55 0.84 18.53
N CYS A 45 0.92 0.79 17.36
CA CYS A 45 1.03 1.83 16.33
C CYS A 45 0.47 3.18 16.79
N ILE A 46 -0.73 3.20 17.40
CA ILE A 46 -1.32 4.43 17.94
C ILE A 46 -0.44 5.02 19.04
N TYR A 47 0.00 4.18 19.98
CA TYR A 47 0.87 4.59 21.07
C TYR A 47 2.17 5.22 20.55
N TYR A 48 2.81 4.58 19.58
CA TYR A 48 4.04 5.08 18.96
C TYR A 48 3.82 6.38 18.17
N PHE A 49 2.67 6.50 17.49
CA PHE A 49 2.27 7.71 16.76
C PHE A 49 2.04 8.90 17.70
N ILE A 50 1.33 8.69 18.81
CA ILE A 50 1.08 9.72 19.83
C ILE A 50 2.41 10.22 20.40
N ILE A 51 3.33 9.33 20.75
CA ILE A 51 4.64 9.72 21.29
C ILE A 51 5.48 10.49 20.28
N SER A 52 5.49 10.04 19.02
CA SER A 52 6.39 10.60 17.99
C SER A 52 5.88 11.92 17.42
N CYS A 53 4.56 12.15 17.40
CA CYS A 53 3.95 13.21 16.59
C CYS A 53 3.28 14.32 17.42
N LEU A 54 3.20 14.19 18.75
CA LEU A 54 2.49 15.14 19.61
C LEU A 54 2.94 16.60 19.42
N LYS A 55 4.26 16.81 19.34
CA LYS A 55 4.88 18.14 19.22
C LYS A 55 4.64 18.77 17.84
N ASP A 56 4.58 17.94 16.80
CA ASP A 56 4.36 18.40 15.45
C ASP A 56 2.88 18.72 15.22
N LEU A 57 1.95 17.93 15.80
CA LEU A 57 0.51 18.15 15.71
C LEU A 57 0.04 19.50 16.28
N GLU A 58 0.67 19.96 17.36
CA GLU A 58 0.31 21.21 18.02
C GLU A 58 0.62 22.44 17.15
N SER A 59 1.58 22.30 16.23
CA SER A 59 1.97 23.35 15.28
C SER A 59 1.12 23.39 14.00
N VAL A 60 0.29 22.35 13.77
CA VAL A 60 -0.49 22.21 12.53
C VAL A 60 -1.71 23.13 12.56
N LYS A 61 -1.79 24.01 11.57
CA LYS A 61 -3.00 24.80 11.32
C LYS A 61 -4.04 23.95 10.61
N TRP A 62 -4.99 23.43 11.38
CA TRP A 62 -6.12 22.67 10.86
C TRP A 62 -6.99 23.56 9.96
N SER A 63 -7.09 23.18 8.68
CA SER A 63 -8.01 23.79 7.72
C SER A 63 -9.05 22.76 7.29
N ALA A 64 -10.22 23.22 6.85
CA ALA A 64 -11.26 22.34 6.33
C ALA A 64 -10.75 21.44 5.18
N THR A 65 -9.87 21.98 4.33
CA THR A 65 -9.22 21.23 3.25
C THR A 65 -8.32 20.11 3.78
N MET A 66 -7.50 20.39 4.81
CA MET A 66 -6.61 19.40 5.40
C MET A 66 -7.40 18.27 6.08
N ILE A 67 -8.48 18.61 6.79
CA ILE A 67 -9.37 17.62 7.41
C ILE A 67 -10.03 16.76 6.33
N SER A 68 -10.53 17.37 5.25
CA SER A 68 -11.14 16.63 4.14
C SER A 68 -10.16 15.66 3.46
N LEU A 69 -8.92 16.09 3.22
CA LEU A 69 -7.86 15.23 2.67
C LEU A 69 -7.53 14.06 3.62
N PHE A 70 -7.51 14.32 4.94
CA PHE A 70 -7.24 13.29 5.94
C PHE A 70 -8.37 12.25 6.00
N VAL A 71 -9.62 12.69 5.97
CA VAL A 71 -10.80 11.81 5.90
C VAL A 71 -10.78 10.98 4.62
N GLY A 72 -10.50 11.60 3.47
CA GLY A 72 -10.39 10.91 2.18
C GLY A 72 -9.29 9.85 2.18
N PHE A 73 -8.11 10.19 2.70
CA PHE A 73 -6.99 9.25 2.84
C PHE A 73 -7.34 8.08 3.75
N THR A 74 -8.00 8.34 4.88
CA THR A 74 -8.40 7.30 5.83
C THR A 74 -9.45 6.38 5.20
N ALA A 75 -10.45 6.94 4.51
CA ALA A 75 -11.48 6.17 3.82
C ALA A 75 -10.90 5.29 2.71
N ALA A 76 -9.99 5.84 1.89
CA ALA A 76 -9.28 5.07 0.86
C ALA A 76 -8.46 3.94 1.47
N SER A 77 -7.73 4.21 2.55
CA SER A 77 -6.93 3.20 3.25
C SER A 77 -7.78 2.05 3.79
N LEU A 78 -8.95 2.36 4.38
CA LEU A 78 -9.90 1.36 4.87
C LEU A 78 -10.45 0.47 3.74
N LEU A 79 -10.78 1.08 2.60
CA LEU A 79 -11.20 0.33 1.41
C LEU A 79 -10.08 -0.59 0.90
N SER A 80 -8.85 -0.10 0.82
CA SER A 80 -7.70 -0.91 0.40
C SER A 80 -7.51 -2.12 1.32
N PHE A 81 -7.51 -1.96 2.64
CA PHE A 81 -7.37 -3.08 3.57
C PHE A 81 -8.49 -4.13 3.44
N SER A 82 -9.70 -3.72 3.06
CA SER A 82 -10.80 -4.65 2.84
C SER A 82 -10.67 -5.42 1.51
N ILE A 83 -10.12 -4.77 0.48
CA ILE A 83 -10.01 -5.33 -0.88
C ILE A 83 -8.78 -6.22 -1.04
N ILE A 84 -7.67 -5.92 -0.37
CA ILE A 84 -6.40 -6.68 -0.45
C ILE A 84 -6.59 -8.18 -0.25
N PRO A 85 -7.23 -8.69 0.83
CA PRO A 85 -7.40 -10.13 1.01
C PRO A 85 -8.25 -10.75 -0.11
N PHE A 86 -9.22 -10.02 -0.68
CA PHE A 86 -10.01 -10.50 -1.82
C PHE A 86 -9.15 -10.65 -3.09
N VAL A 87 -8.33 -9.65 -3.39
CA VAL A 87 -7.40 -9.69 -4.53
C VAL A 87 -6.37 -10.79 -4.34
N LEU A 88 -5.78 -10.93 -3.15
CA LEU A 88 -4.83 -12.00 -2.82
C LEU A 88 -5.46 -13.40 -2.97
N LYS A 89 -6.76 -13.56 -2.65
CA LYS A 89 -7.47 -14.83 -2.87
C LYS A 89 -7.57 -15.18 -4.36
N LEU A 90 -7.91 -14.20 -5.19
CA LEU A 90 -8.18 -14.38 -6.61
C LEU A 90 -6.92 -14.52 -7.45
N SER A 91 -5.93 -13.65 -7.22
CA SER A 91 -4.76 -13.51 -8.09
C SER A 91 -3.42 -13.88 -7.43
N GLY A 92 -3.40 -14.05 -6.11
CA GLY A 92 -2.17 -14.33 -5.36
C GLY A 92 -1.26 -13.11 -5.15
N ALA A 93 -0.23 -13.28 -4.31
CA ALA A 93 0.69 -12.22 -3.91
C ALA A 93 1.60 -11.74 -5.05
N THR A 94 1.93 -12.61 -6.00
CA THR A 94 2.77 -12.24 -7.15
C THR A 94 2.07 -11.22 -8.05
N LEU A 95 0.83 -11.50 -8.49
CA LEU A 95 0.06 -10.56 -9.33
C LEU A 95 -0.28 -9.29 -8.55
N PHE A 96 -0.57 -9.40 -7.25
CA PHE A 96 -0.83 -8.25 -6.40
C PHE A 96 0.39 -7.32 -6.31
N ASN A 97 1.59 -7.84 -6.02
CA ASN A 97 2.81 -7.04 -6.00
C ASN A 97 3.11 -6.40 -7.35
N LEU A 98 2.91 -7.15 -8.45
CA LEU A 98 3.12 -6.64 -9.80
C LEU A 98 2.14 -5.51 -10.14
N SER A 99 0.88 -5.65 -9.72
CA SER A 99 -0.15 -4.61 -9.87
C SER A 99 0.18 -3.36 -9.05
N LEU A 100 0.82 -3.50 -7.89
CA LEU A 100 1.31 -2.36 -7.11
C LEU A 100 2.43 -1.61 -7.84
N LEU A 101 3.35 -2.31 -8.49
CA LEU A 101 4.36 -1.67 -9.34
C LEU A 101 3.71 -0.90 -10.50
N THR A 102 2.63 -1.43 -11.10
CA THR A 102 1.86 -0.70 -12.12
C THR A 102 1.12 0.49 -11.54
N SER A 103 0.65 0.39 -10.28
CA SER A 103 -0.04 1.50 -9.61
C SER A 103 0.87 2.72 -9.41
N ASP A 104 2.16 2.49 -9.16
CA ASP A 104 3.16 3.56 -9.03
C ASP A 104 3.28 4.42 -10.31
N ILE A 105 2.91 3.87 -11.48
CA ILE A 105 2.83 4.61 -12.74
C ILE A 105 1.84 5.77 -12.62
N TRP A 106 0.67 5.53 -12.02
CA TRP A 106 -0.35 6.57 -11.83
C TRP A 106 0.16 7.72 -10.94
N ALA A 107 0.94 7.42 -9.91
CA ALA A 107 1.56 8.44 -9.06
C ALA A 107 2.58 9.30 -9.83
N VAL A 108 3.26 8.71 -10.82
CA VAL A 108 4.18 9.45 -11.71
C VAL A 108 3.40 10.30 -12.72
N VAL A 109 2.32 9.76 -13.31
CA VAL A 109 1.41 10.52 -14.19
C VAL A 109 0.86 11.75 -13.47
N ILE A 110 0.38 11.60 -12.24
CA ILE A 110 -0.10 12.73 -11.42
C ILE A 110 1.01 13.78 -11.22
N ARG A 111 2.24 13.36 -10.92
CA ARG A 111 3.40 14.26 -10.78
C ARG A 111 3.72 15.05 -12.05
N ILE A 112 3.59 14.43 -13.21
CA ILE A 112 3.82 15.11 -14.50
C ILE A 112 2.69 16.10 -14.79
N PHE A 113 1.43 15.68 -14.69
CA PHE A 113 0.29 16.50 -15.12
C PHE A 113 -0.10 17.60 -14.11
N PHE A 114 -0.18 17.26 -12.82
CA PHE A 114 -0.62 18.20 -11.79
C PHE A 114 0.53 19.05 -11.25
N TYR A 115 1.68 18.42 -10.98
CA TYR A 115 2.82 19.09 -10.34
C TYR A 115 3.88 19.59 -11.35
N ARG A 116 3.73 19.29 -12.65
CA ARG A 116 4.67 19.66 -13.73
C ARG A 116 6.13 19.31 -13.42
N GLN A 117 6.34 18.23 -12.67
CA GLN A 117 7.67 17.79 -12.28
C GLN A 117 8.30 16.93 -13.38
N GLN A 118 9.59 17.17 -13.69
CA GLN A 118 10.33 16.34 -14.65
C GLN A 118 10.62 14.97 -14.04
N VAL A 119 10.34 13.92 -14.80
CA VAL A 119 10.53 12.53 -14.40
C VAL A 119 11.76 11.96 -15.10
N ASP A 120 12.53 11.17 -14.36
CA ASP A 120 13.76 10.55 -14.86
C ASP A 120 13.46 9.56 -16.01
N ARG A 121 14.38 9.47 -16.97
CA ARG A 121 14.23 8.58 -18.14
C ARG A 121 14.14 7.11 -17.72
N LEU A 122 14.77 6.74 -16.62
CA LEU A 122 14.77 5.38 -16.10
C LEU A 122 13.37 4.92 -15.64
N SER A 123 12.50 5.83 -15.21
CA SER A 123 11.13 5.50 -14.83
C SER A 123 10.31 4.97 -15.99
N TYR A 124 10.50 5.52 -17.20
CA TYR A 124 9.82 5.02 -18.40
C TYR A 124 10.25 3.59 -18.76
N LEU A 125 11.51 3.25 -18.55
CA LEU A 125 12.02 1.89 -18.77
C LEU A 125 11.48 0.91 -17.71
N ALA A 126 11.39 1.35 -16.46
CA ALA A 126 10.77 0.55 -15.39
C ALA A 126 9.30 0.24 -15.70
N PHE A 127 8.55 1.17 -16.29
CA PHE A 127 7.15 0.95 -16.68
C PHE A 127 7.00 -0.13 -17.74
N GLY A 128 7.83 -0.10 -18.78
CA GLY A 128 7.83 -1.15 -19.81
C GLY A 128 8.10 -2.55 -19.24
N LEU A 129 9.02 -2.66 -18.27
CA LEU A 129 9.32 -3.94 -17.62
C LEU A 129 8.15 -4.46 -16.78
N VAL A 130 7.46 -3.56 -16.07
CA VAL A 130 6.29 -3.92 -15.25
C VAL A 130 5.13 -4.37 -16.14
N ASP A 131 4.85 -3.68 -17.24
CA ASP A 131 3.81 -4.05 -18.19
C ASP A 131 4.08 -5.41 -18.84
N ILE A 132 5.32 -5.68 -19.25
CA ILE A 132 5.73 -6.98 -19.79
C ILE A 132 5.54 -8.07 -18.73
N GLY A 133 5.96 -7.81 -17.49
CA GLY A 133 5.76 -8.74 -16.38
C GLY A 133 4.28 -9.09 -16.19
N LEU A 134 3.41 -8.08 -16.25
CA LEU A 134 1.96 -8.26 -16.07
C LEU A 134 1.37 -9.10 -17.20
N ILE A 135 1.73 -8.81 -18.45
CA ILE A 135 1.28 -9.58 -19.62
C ILE A 135 1.71 -11.04 -19.50
N ILE A 136 2.99 -11.31 -19.21
CA ILE A 136 3.50 -12.69 -19.10
C ILE A 136 2.78 -13.47 -18.00
N TYR A 137 2.52 -12.83 -16.86
CA TYR A 137 1.82 -13.48 -15.76
C TYR A 137 0.35 -13.75 -16.08
N THR A 138 -0.32 -12.82 -16.76
CA THR A 138 -1.77 -12.92 -17.03
C THR A 138 -2.09 -13.88 -18.20
N VAL A 139 -1.14 -14.07 -19.12
CA VAL A 139 -1.29 -14.99 -20.27
C VAL A 139 -1.06 -16.47 -19.87
N LYS A 140 -0.50 -16.72 -18.69
CA LYS A 140 -0.19 -18.05 -18.18
C LYS A 140 -1.26 -18.55 -17.21
#